data_AF-A0A5N4AG94-F1
#
_entry.id   AF-A0A5N4AG94-F1
#
_cell.length_a   1.000
_cell.length_b   1.000
_cell.length_c   1.000
_cell.angle_alpha   90.00
_cell.angle_beta   90.00
_cell.angle_gamma   90.00
#
_symmetry.space_group_name_H-M   'P 1'
#
loop_
_entity.id
_entity.type
_entity.pdbx_description
1 polymer ?
#
loop_
_entity_poly.entity_id
_entity_poly.type
_entity_poly.pdbx_seq_one_letter_code
_entity_poly.pdbx_strand_id
1 'polypeptide(L)'
;MDDDVQTILKSWGCTEEVTKVFVDQDICFEVLKDLTIGDLKELILNSLGMRKLIEGKLLKMKNEDKENQPVNGDDQNTANASTVTINVDTNMSDTNTADDIQILDLNTFFTEVQSFADFDLYTLLQTSPMGNSVVTYYQTQKQLDNKRRTRLVDIIIKYLYTYIIRNRLRHEEYNKITAKIITLFPTETMGIYYVPAVRKNASLTGKPTPARGKLVDKVKNMVFNFDEATPKRRKRKHVDTSDNEASTSNAAQLSLKFKQELSNNEDWQWMKHNNEPWTEVLIRWDNTYNLRHDTLNKCSNVYEFLENWTILQDQRADVLINQDFKKAFPGKEINLFTKWKTFFETVNQVKGRPNEDLIELANEDTDDIIFLKQLLKLPHLIPPKGRMVTKSHKHWKYSTLEVIDAIWSWQRYLET
;
A
#
# COMPACT_ATOMS: atom_id res chain seq x y z
N MET A 1 20.35 41.83 24.08
CA MET A 1 19.33 42.67 23.43
C MET A 1 18.04 41.90 23.59
N ASP A 2 17.01 42.50 24.17
CA ASP A 2 15.70 41.84 24.28
C ASP A 2 15.14 41.69 22.86
N ASP A 3 15.24 40.49 22.31
CA ASP A 3 14.76 40.18 20.98
C ASP A 3 13.23 40.03 21.03
N ASP A 4 12.54 41.13 20.72
CA ASP A 4 11.09 41.16 20.58
C ASP A 4 10.67 40.15 19.49
N VAL A 5 9.85 39.16 19.90
CA VAL A 5 9.32 38.09 19.04
C VAL A 5 8.62 38.66 17.80
N GLN A 6 8.01 39.84 17.92
CA GLN A 6 7.40 40.51 16.79
C GLN A 6 8.44 40.90 15.72
N THR A 7 9.62 41.36 16.14
CA THR A 7 10.71 41.74 15.24
C THR A 7 11.31 40.52 14.55
N ILE A 8 11.49 39.41 15.27
CA ILE A 8 11.98 38.16 14.72
C ILE A 8 11.01 37.59 13.67
N LEU A 9 9.72 37.51 14.00
CA LEU A 9 8.71 36.96 13.09
C LEU A 9 8.57 37.80 11.81
N LYS A 10 8.64 39.13 11.93
CA LYS A 10 8.68 40.04 10.78
C LYS A 10 9.94 39.83 9.92
N SER A 11 11.10 39.64 10.54
CA SER A 11 12.35 39.36 9.82
C SER A 11 12.30 38.04 9.01
N TRP A 12 11.46 37.10 9.43
CA TRP A 12 11.24 35.84 8.70
C TRP A 12 10.21 35.96 7.58
N GLY A 13 9.59 37.14 7.40
CA GLY A 13 8.56 37.37 6.39
C GLY A 13 7.17 36.92 6.81
N CYS A 14 6.90 36.80 8.11
CA CYS A 14 5.55 36.50 8.60
C CYS A 14 4.61 37.70 8.40
N THR A 15 3.34 37.44 8.09
CA THR A 15 2.32 38.48 7.98
C THR A 15 1.98 39.06 9.33
N GLU A 16 1.52 40.31 9.37
CA GLU A 16 1.14 40.99 10.62
C GLU A 16 0.06 40.24 11.40
N GLU A 17 -0.87 39.59 10.69
CA GLU A 17 -1.91 38.74 11.29
C GLU A 17 -1.31 37.56 12.07
N VAL A 18 -0.30 36.89 11.51
CA VAL A 18 0.37 35.77 12.18
C VAL A 18 1.18 36.29 13.35
N THR A 19 1.93 37.38 13.18
CA THR A 19 2.72 37.95 14.26
C THR A 19 1.86 38.39 15.44
N LYS A 20 0.67 38.95 15.18
CA LYS A 20 -0.26 39.34 16.24
C LYS A 20 -0.74 38.15 17.07
N VAL A 21 -0.99 36.99 16.46
CA VAL A 21 -1.42 35.79 17.21
C VAL A 21 -0.36 35.34 18.22
N PHE A 22 0.92 35.47 17.90
CA PHE A 22 2.00 35.08 18.82
C PHE A 22 2.13 36.06 19.99
N VAL A 23 1.90 37.36 19.74
CA VAL A 23 1.88 38.39 20.79
C VAL A 23 0.64 38.25 21.67
N ASP A 24 -0.54 38.04 21.08
CA ASP A 24 -1.82 37.87 21.80
C ASP A 24 -1.84 36.60 22.67
N GLN A 25 -0.95 35.64 22.42
CA GLN A 25 -0.77 34.40 23.19
C GLN A 25 0.46 34.45 24.13
N ASP A 26 1.02 35.63 24.36
CA ASP A 26 2.17 35.89 25.24
C ASP A 26 3.40 35.00 24.96
N ILE A 27 3.65 34.67 23.68
CA ILE A 27 4.78 33.83 23.30
C ILE A 27 6.05 34.68 23.30
N CYS A 28 6.90 34.46 24.30
CA CYS A 28 8.23 35.06 24.39
C CYS A 28 9.29 34.26 23.59
N PHE A 29 10.48 34.84 23.42
CA PHE A 29 11.53 34.27 22.58
C PHE A 29 11.95 32.85 22.98
N GLU A 30 12.07 32.58 24.28
CA GLU A 30 12.43 31.24 24.77
C GLU A 30 11.34 30.21 24.46
N VAL A 31 10.08 30.58 24.63
CA VAL A 31 8.94 29.71 24.28
C VAL A 31 8.85 29.51 22.77
N LEU A 32 9.15 30.55 21.99
CA LEU A 32 9.16 30.50 20.53
C LEU A 32 10.13 29.43 20.01
N LYS A 33 11.31 29.30 20.63
CA LYS A 33 12.29 28.26 20.28
C LYS A 33 11.74 26.86 20.51
N ASP A 34 10.97 26.66 21.57
CA ASP A 34 10.50 25.33 21.97
C ASP A 34 9.15 24.90 21.40
N LEU A 35 8.49 25.75 20.62
CA LEU A 35 7.24 25.40 19.95
C LEU A 35 7.37 24.12 19.10
N THR A 36 6.42 23.22 19.32
CA THR A 36 6.29 21.99 18.56
C THR A 36 5.43 22.19 17.32
N ILE A 37 5.44 21.18 16.43
CA ILE A 37 4.56 21.14 15.26
C ILE A 37 3.07 21.14 15.68
N GLY A 38 2.76 20.66 16.89
CA GLY A 38 1.41 20.73 17.47
C GLY A 38 1.00 22.17 17.75
N ASP A 39 1.84 22.89 18.48
CA ASP A 39 1.57 24.28 18.92
C ASP A 39 1.44 25.23 17.72
N LEU A 40 2.29 25.07 16.70
CA LEU A 40 2.18 25.86 15.47
C LEU A 40 0.87 25.60 14.69
N LYS A 41 0.24 24.43 14.86
CA LYS A 41 -1.07 24.16 14.22
C LYS A 41 -2.20 24.86 14.93
N GLU A 42 -2.10 25.03 16.25
CA GLU A 42 -3.08 25.75 17.06
C GLU A 42 -2.94 27.26 16.86
N LEU A 43 -1.70 27.76 16.79
CA LEU A 43 -1.40 29.19 16.59
C LEU A 43 -1.68 29.66 15.15
N ILE A 44 -1.46 28.81 14.14
CA ILE A 44 -1.63 29.20 12.72
C ILE A 44 -2.59 28.25 12.02
N LEU A 45 -3.88 28.50 12.24
CA LEU A 45 -4.98 27.67 11.72
C LEU A 45 -5.10 27.73 10.19
N ASN A 46 -4.97 28.93 9.61
CA ASN A 46 -5.42 29.20 8.23
C ASN A 46 -4.31 29.22 7.17
N SER A 47 -3.03 29.14 7.55
CA SER A 47 -1.91 29.20 6.60
C SER A 47 -0.90 28.08 6.80
N LEU A 48 -0.99 27.05 5.94
CA LEU A 48 -0.01 25.96 5.92
C LEU A 48 1.39 26.42 5.48
N GLY A 49 1.46 27.41 4.58
CA GLY A 49 2.73 27.97 4.11
C GLY A 49 3.51 28.65 5.23
N MET A 50 2.83 29.49 6.03
CA MET A 50 3.47 30.21 7.13
C MET A 50 3.92 29.27 8.25
N ARG A 51 3.14 28.21 8.54
CA ARG A 51 3.57 27.15 9.48
C ARG A 51 4.88 26.50 9.06
N LYS A 52 4.99 26.11 7.80
CA LYS A 52 6.18 25.44 7.27
C LYS A 52 7.39 26.37 7.23
N LEU A 53 7.17 27.65 7.00
CA LEU A 53 8.22 28.67 7.05
C LEU A 53 8.79 28.82 8.46
N ILE A 54 7.94 28.99 9.48
CA ILE A 54 8.37 29.17 10.87
C ILE A 54 9.04 27.89 11.39
N GLU A 55 8.46 26.72 11.12
CA GLU A 55 9.04 25.41 11.48
C GLU A 55 10.46 25.24 10.93
N GLY A 56 10.69 25.63 9.66
CA GLY A 56 12.02 25.57 9.05
C GLY A 56 13.02 26.54 9.64
N LYS A 57 12.58 27.70 10.16
CA LYS A 57 13.44 28.69 10.82
C LYS A 57 13.81 28.29 12.25
N LEU A 58 12.85 27.76 13.01
CA LEU A 58 13.10 27.23 14.35
C LEU A 58 14.08 26.05 14.34
N LEU A 59 13.99 25.18 13.34
CA LEU A 59 14.93 24.06 13.21
C LEU A 59 16.37 24.52 12.94
N LYS A 60 16.56 25.62 12.20
CA LYS A 60 17.88 26.21 11.96
C LYS A 60 18.46 26.82 13.24
N MET A 61 17.64 27.57 13.99
CA MET A 61 18.06 28.12 15.29
C MET A 61 18.46 27.04 16.30
N LYS A 62 17.71 25.94 16.37
CA LYS A 62 18.06 24.80 17.26
C LYS A 62 19.37 24.11 16.90
N ASN A 63 19.80 24.19 15.63
CA ASN A 63 21.06 23.62 15.19
C ASN A 63 22.23 24.58 15.44
N GLU A 64 22.01 25.89 15.31
CA GLU A 64 22.99 26.93 15.63
C GLU A 64 23.28 27.02 17.14
N ASP A 65 22.28 26.78 18.01
CA ASP A 65 22.46 26.72 19.47
C ASP A 65 23.25 25.48 19.95
N LYS A 66 23.31 24.41 19.15
CA LYS A 66 24.05 23.17 19.48
C LYS A 66 25.55 23.23 19.18
N GLU A 67 25.98 24.13 18.29
CA GLU A 67 27.40 24.31 17.96
C GLU A 67 28.15 25.22 18.96
N ASN A 68 27.46 25.83 19.92
CA ASN A 68 28.02 26.85 20.84
C ASN A 68 28.02 26.50 22.35
N GLN A 69 27.91 25.21 22.76
CA GLN A 69 28.09 24.83 24.17
C GLN A 69 29.47 24.18 24.47
N PRO A 70 30.16 24.56 25.57
CA PRO A 70 31.44 23.98 25.95
C PRO A 70 31.26 22.60 26.61
N VAL A 71 32.07 21.64 26.19
CA VAL A 71 32.09 20.26 26.70
C VAL A 71 32.78 20.22 28.08
N ASN A 72 32.05 19.81 29.13
CA ASN A 72 32.61 19.26 30.36
C ASN A 72 32.16 17.79 30.47
N GLY A 73 33.13 16.90 30.64
CA GLY A 73 32.96 15.44 30.64
C GLY A 73 32.43 14.87 31.95
N ASP A 74 31.66 13.80 31.85
CA ASP A 74 32.14 12.44 32.17
C ASP A 74 31.04 11.41 31.79
N ASP A 75 31.41 10.56 30.82
CA ASP A 75 31.25 9.10 30.79
C ASP A 75 29.90 8.41 31.14
N GLN A 76 29.22 7.87 30.10
CA GLN A 76 29.28 6.43 29.73
C GLN A 76 28.19 6.05 28.69
N ASN A 77 28.66 5.46 27.58
CA ASN A 77 28.02 4.46 26.71
C ASN A 77 26.69 4.77 25.99
N THR A 78 26.74 4.96 24.65
CA THR A 78 26.56 3.87 23.65
C THR A 78 26.57 4.34 22.18
N ALA A 79 27.20 3.50 21.36
CA ALA A 79 26.92 3.25 19.93
C ALA A 79 27.35 4.27 18.85
N ASN A 80 28.51 3.93 18.27
CA ASN A 80 29.15 4.44 17.07
C ASN A 80 28.25 4.54 15.81
N ALA A 81 28.25 5.72 15.19
CA ALA A 81 28.14 5.90 13.75
C ALA A 81 29.47 6.49 13.25
N SER A 82 30.09 5.84 12.27
CA SER A 82 31.36 6.26 11.68
C SER A 82 31.21 7.56 10.88
N THR A 83 31.87 8.62 11.32
CA THR A 83 32.31 9.75 10.49
C THR A 83 33.76 9.54 10.10
N VAL A 84 34.04 9.54 8.79
CA VAL A 84 35.39 9.61 8.22
C VAL A 84 35.85 11.06 8.29
N THR A 85 36.79 11.35 9.18
CA THR A 85 37.61 12.57 9.18
C THR A 85 38.78 12.38 8.20
N ILE A 86 38.97 13.32 7.26
CA ILE A 86 40.20 13.41 6.47
C ILE A 86 40.95 14.64 6.98
N ASN A 87 42.09 14.40 7.64
CA ASN A 87 43.08 15.41 7.97
C ASN A 87 43.71 15.94 6.68
N VAL A 88 43.79 17.26 6.55
CA VAL A 88 44.60 17.93 5.54
C VAL A 88 45.91 18.31 6.19
N ASP A 89 46.95 17.51 5.95
CA ASP A 89 48.33 17.94 6.15
C ASP A 89 48.85 18.53 4.83
N THR A 90 49.00 19.85 4.82
CA THR A 90 49.78 20.58 3.83
C THR A 90 51.27 20.41 4.12
N ASN A 91 52.03 19.93 3.15
CA ASN A 91 53.42 20.38 2.98
C ASN A 91 53.82 20.43 1.50
N MET A 92 54.36 21.60 1.15
CA MET A 92 54.90 22.03 -0.14
C MET A 92 55.96 21.08 -0.71
N SER A 93 56.01 20.96 -2.05
CA SER A 93 57.03 21.64 -2.89
C SER A 93 56.82 21.31 -4.38
N ASP A 94 56.76 22.37 -5.20
CA ASP A 94 57.33 22.52 -6.55
C ASP A 94 56.91 21.53 -7.67
N THR A 95 56.43 21.90 -8.87
CA THR A 95 56.57 23.10 -9.70
C THR A 95 55.61 23.00 -10.92
N ASN A 96 55.10 24.16 -11.40
CA ASN A 96 54.76 24.56 -12.79
C ASN A 96 53.85 23.63 -13.64
N THR A 97 52.73 24.04 -14.26
CA THR A 97 52.48 25.19 -15.14
C THR A 97 50.97 25.45 -15.31
N ALA A 98 50.65 26.69 -15.67
CA ALA A 98 49.34 27.31 -15.89
C ALA A 98 48.29 26.54 -16.71
N ASP A 99 47.02 26.67 -16.31
CA ASP A 99 45.98 27.30 -17.15
C ASP A 99 44.74 27.65 -16.29
N ASP A 100 44.25 28.88 -16.46
CA ASP A 100 43.10 29.46 -15.78
C ASP A 100 41.81 28.66 -16.01
N ILE A 101 41.21 28.13 -14.93
CA ILE A 101 39.82 27.66 -14.94
C ILE A 101 38.98 28.70 -14.18
N GLN A 102 38.21 29.48 -14.93
CA GLN A 102 37.12 30.27 -14.38
C GLN A 102 36.13 29.32 -13.70
N ILE A 103 35.90 29.57 -12.40
CA ILE A 103 34.88 28.89 -11.61
C ILE A 103 33.52 29.22 -12.23
N LEU A 104 32.95 28.28 -13.00
CA LEU A 104 31.57 28.39 -13.44
C LEU A 104 30.66 28.16 -12.22
N ASP A 105 29.86 29.19 -11.96
CA ASP A 105 28.82 29.24 -10.93
C ASP A 105 27.86 28.03 -11.06
N LEU A 106 27.90 27.14 -10.07
CA LEU A 106 27.10 25.91 -9.98
C LEU A 106 25.59 26.17 -9.88
N ASN A 107 25.16 27.44 -9.78
CA ASN A 107 23.75 27.83 -9.74
C ASN A 107 23.02 27.74 -11.10
N THR A 108 23.71 27.38 -12.19
CA THR A 108 23.07 27.23 -13.51
C THR A 108 22.43 25.85 -13.74
N PHE A 109 22.56 24.91 -12.79
CA PHE A 109 21.92 23.58 -12.85
C PHE A 109 20.53 23.50 -12.19
N PHE A 110 19.79 24.61 -12.16
CA PHE A 110 18.34 24.51 -12.01
C PHE A 110 17.79 23.79 -13.24
N THR A 111 17.38 22.56 -13.01
CA THR A 111 16.79 21.65 -13.98
C THR A 111 15.65 22.37 -14.69
N GLU A 112 15.83 22.68 -15.97
CA GLU A 112 14.71 23.14 -16.81
C GLU A 112 13.62 22.06 -16.72
N VAL A 113 12.50 22.40 -16.07
CA VAL A 113 11.30 21.57 -16.09
C VAL A 113 10.84 21.57 -17.54
N GLN A 114 11.19 20.50 -18.28
CA GLN A 114 10.79 20.33 -19.66
C GLN A 114 9.26 20.47 -19.73
N SER A 115 8.77 21.53 -20.37
CA SER A 115 7.33 21.81 -20.48
C SER A 115 6.66 20.71 -21.30
N PHE A 116 5.40 20.38 -20.98
CA PHE A 116 4.62 19.42 -21.76
C PHE A 116 4.48 19.92 -23.20
N ALA A 117 5.19 19.26 -24.12
CA ALA A 117 5.21 19.64 -25.53
C ALA A 117 3.80 19.50 -26.12
N ASP A 118 3.32 20.56 -26.76
CA ASP A 118 2.09 20.49 -27.53
C ASP A 118 2.32 19.66 -28.80
N PHE A 119 1.38 18.79 -29.14
CA PHE A 119 1.49 17.91 -30.30
C PHE A 119 0.17 17.80 -31.05
N ASP A 120 0.24 17.68 -32.37
CA ASP A 120 -0.94 17.39 -33.18
C ASP A 120 -1.21 15.88 -33.20
N LEU A 121 -2.36 15.49 -32.66
CA LEU A 121 -2.77 14.09 -32.60
C LEU A 121 -3.09 13.52 -33.99
N TYR A 122 -3.54 14.34 -34.94
CA TYR A 122 -3.85 13.86 -36.28
C TYR A 122 -2.59 13.47 -37.03
N THR A 123 -1.59 14.36 -37.06
CA THR A 123 -0.28 14.08 -37.65
C THR A 123 0.39 12.90 -36.95
N LEU A 124 0.30 12.80 -35.62
CA LEU A 124 0.84 11.66 -34.88
C LEU A 124 0.22 10.32 -35.34
N LEU A 125 -1.08 10.28 -35.58
CA LEU A 125 -1.74 9.06 -36.06
C LEU A 125 -1.38 8.72 -37.51
N GLN A 126 -1.10 9.72 -38.35
CA GLN A 126 -0.69 9.48 -39.73
C GLN A 126 0.75 8.95 -39.84
N THR A 127 1.65 9.45 -39.00
CA THR A 127 3.07 9.05 -38.99
C THR A 127 3.32 7.75 -38.23
N SER A 128 2.40 7.37 -37.34
CA SER A 128 2.57 6.18 -36.51
C SER A 128 2.13 4.90 -37.23
N PRO A 129 2.89 3.79 -37.10
CA PRO A 129 2.45 2.48 -37.56
C PRO A 129 1.07 2.16 -36.99
N MET A 130 0.15 1.75 -37.87
CA MET A 130 -1.23 1.40 -37.54
C MET A 130 -2.13 2.56 -37.08
N GLY A 131 -1.66 3.81 -37.01
CA GLY A 131 -2.48 4.96 -36.62
C GLY A 131 -3.53 5.33 -37.69
N ASN A 132 -3.18 5.26 -38.98
CA ASN A 132 -4.14 5.37 -40.09
C ASN A 132 -5.32 4.39 -39.96
N SER A 133 -5.08 3.19 -39.44
CA SER A 133 -6.16 2.21 -39.23
C SER A 133 -7.21 2.64 -38.19
N VAL A 134 -6.85 3.55 -37.27
CA VAL A 134 -7.78 4.14 -36.30
C VAL A 134 -8.60 5.23 -36.98
N VAL A 135 -7.94 6.09 -37.77
CA VAL A 135 -8.59 7.20 -38.49
C VAL A 135 -9.57 6.67 -39.53
N THR A 136 -9.16 5.73 -40.39
CA THR A 136 -10.02 5.15 -41.44
C THR A 136 -11.22 4.42 -40.84
N TYR A 137 -11.01 3.65 -39.76
CA TYR A 137 -12.11 2.95 -39.09
C TYR A 137 -13.15 3.93 -38.55
N TYR A 138 -12.69 5.02 -37.92
CA TYR A 138 -13.58 6.06 -37.44
C TYR A 138 -14.35 6.76 -38.57
N GLN A 139 -13.70 7.01 -39.70
CA GLN A 139 -14.36 7.63 -40.85
C GLN A 139 -15.54 6.78 -41.35
N THR A 140 -15.40 5.45 -41.35
CA THR A 140 -16.44 4.51 -41.78
C THR A 140 -17.52 4.27 -40.72
N GLN A 141 -17.14 4.01 -39.46
CA GLN A 141 -18.06 3.55 -38.41
C GLN A 141 -18.55 4.67 -37.48
N LYS A 142 -17.94 5.85 -37.55
CA LYS A 142 -18.18 7.02 -36.68
C LYS A 142 -18.05 6.76 -35.17
N GLN A 143 -17.51 5.61 -34.78
CA GLN A 143 -17.23 5.24 -33.40
C GLN A 143 -15.97 4.39 -33.34
N LEU A 144 -15.19 4.48 -32.26
CA LEU A 144 -14.04 3.60 -32.04
C LEU A 144 -14.45 2.37 -31.21
N ASP A 145 -14.02 1.18 -31.63
CA ASP A 145 -14.14 -0.03 -30.82
C ASP A 145 -13.06 -0.07 -29.72
N ASN A 146 -13.15 -1.04 -28.81
CA ASN A 146 -12.17 -1.18 -27.72
C ASN A 146 -10.73 -1.44 -28.24
N LYS A 147 -10.58 -2.09 -29.39
CA LYS A 147 -9.29 -2.43 -29.99
C LYS A 147 -8.60 -1.17 -30.54
N ARG A 148 -9.31 -0.34 -31.28
CA ARG A 148 -8.85 0.95 -31.82
C ARG A 148 -8.60 1.96 -30.71
N ARG A 149 -9.47 2.06 -29.69
CA ARG A 149 -9.22 2.90 -28.50
C ARG A 149 -7.91 2.53 -27.79
N THR A 150 -7.65 1.23 -27.64
CA THR A 150 -6.42 0.76 -27.00
C THR A 150 -5.19 1.06 -27.85
N ARG A 151 -5.29 0.90 -29.17
CA ARG A 151 -4.23 1.26 -30.12
C ARG A 151 -3.94 2.77 -30.15
N LEU A 152 -4.98 3.59 -30.18
CA LEU A 152 -4.88 5.05 -30.10
C LEU A 152 -4.08 5.48 -28.87
N VAL A 153 -4.48 4.98 -27.70
CA VAL A 153 -3.84 5.29 -26.42
C VAL A 153 -2.39 4.79 -26.38
N ASP A 154 -2.09 3.63 -26.97
CA ASP A 154 -0.73 3.09 -27.08
C ASP A 154 0.19 4.00 -27.92
N ILE A 155 -0.30 4.50 -29.07
CA ILE A 155 0.45 5.42 -29.93
C ILE A 155 0.79 6.71 -29.18
N ILE A 156 -0.20 7.33 -28.55
CA ILE A 156 -0.03 8.58 -27.80
C ILE A 156 1.01 8.42 -26.69
N ILE A 157 0.90 7.33 -25.92
CA ILE A 157 1.76 7.11 -24.76
C ILE A 157 3.18 6.76 -25.17
N LYS A 158 3.38 6.06 -26.29
CA LYS A 158 4.70 5.81 -26.87
C LYS A 158 5.36 7.10 -27.35
N TYR A 159 4.60 7.99 -27.98
CA TYR A 159 5.10 9.31 -28.36
C TYR A 159 5.55 10.15 -27.15
N LEU A 160 4.77 10.11 -26.07
CA LEU A 160 5.05 10.83 -24.83
C LEU A 160 6.03 10.10 -23.89
N TYR A 161 6.62 8.99 -24.31
CA TYR A 161 7.41 8.09 -23.46
C TYR A 161 8.55 8.81 -22.72
N THR A 162 9.38 9.55 -23.47
CA THR A 162 10.53 10.28 -22.93
C THR A 162 10.13 11.34 -21.92
N TYR A 163 9.01 12.03 -22.17
CA TYR A 163 8.43 12.98 -21.23
C TYR A 163 7.92 12.29 -19.98
N ILE A 164 7.15 11.20 -20.11
CA ILE A 164 6.50 10.49 -18.99
C ILE A 164 7.50 9.92 -17.99
N ILE A 165 8.65 9.44 -18.47
CA ILE A 165 9.69 8.87 -17.61
C ILE A 165 10.42 9.95 -16.81
N ARG A 166 10.67 11.11 -17.43
CA ARG A 166 11.33 12.24 -16.78
C ARG A 166 10.37 13.01 -15.87
N ASN A 167 9.13 13.16 -16.32
CA ASN A 167 8.09 13.98 -15.72
C ASN A 167 6.79 13.19 -15.57
N ARG A 168 6.29 13.09 -14.34
CA ARG A 168 4.99 12.44 -14.10
C ARG A 168 3.85 13.28 -14.69
N LEU A 169 2.99 12.63 -15.48
CA LEU A 169 1.78 13.26 -16.03
C LEU A 169 0.83 13.77 -14.92
N ARG A 170 0.48 15.06 -15.00
CA ARG A 170 -0.48 15.75 -14.14
C ARG A 170 -1.89 15.70 -14.71
N HIS A 171 -2.90 16.01 -13.88
CA HIS A 171 -4.31 15.97 -14.30
C HIS A 171 -4.60 16.90 -15.49
N GLU A 172 -3.95 18.07 -15.56
CA GLU A 172 -4.10 19.02 -16.66
C GLU A 172 -3.60 18.43 -17.99
N GLU A 173 -2.51 17.68 -17.95
CA GLU A 173 -1.90 17.06 -19.13
C GLU A 173 -2.78 15.90 -19.63
N TYR A 174 -3.35 15.10 -18.72
CA TYR A 174 -4.38 14.11 -19.09
C TYR A 174 -5.62 14.76 -19.71
N ASN A 175 -6.06 15.90 -19.18
CA ASN A 175 -7.18 16.66 -19.75
C ASN A 175 -6.85 17.18 -21.16
N LYS A 176 -5.64 17.73 -21.37
CA LYS A 176 -5.19 18.19 -22.69
C LYS A 176 -5.15 17.07 -23.72
N ILE A 177 -4.60 15.91 -23.37
CA ILE A 177 -4.57 14.73 -24.25
C ILE A 177 -6.00 14.28 -24.56
N THR A 178 -6.86 14.20 -23.55
CA THR A 178 -8.26 13.77 -23.72
C THR A 178 -9.04 14.74 -24.60
N ALA A 179 -8.83 16.05 -24.44
CA ALA A 179 -9.44 17.06 -25.29
C ALA A 179 -9.05 16.87 -26.76
N LYS A 180 -7.76 16.65 -27.05
CA LYS A 180 -7.29 16.36 -28.43
C LYS A 180 -7.95 15.11 -29.02
N ILE A 181 -8.15 14.07 -28.22
CA ILE A 181 -8.86 12.85 -28.64
C ILE A 181 -10.30 13.18 -29.00
N ILE A 182 -11.03 13.92 -28.16
CA ILE A 182 -12.43 14.28 -28.39
C ILE A 182 -12.56 15.19 -29.61
N THR A 183 -11.62 16.13 -29.81
CA THR A 183 -11.60 16.99 -31.00
C THR A 183 -11.49 16.19 -32.30
N LEU A 184 -10.69 15.13 -32.33
CA LEU A 184 -10.57 14.27 -33.52
C LEU A 184 -11.65 13.20 -33.62
N PHE A 185 -12.22 12.78 -32.49
CA PHE A 185 -13.23 11.73 -32.39
C PHE A 185 -14.41 12.20 -31.53
N PRO A 186 -15.34 13.04 -32.06
CA PRO A 186 -16.39 13.68 -31.26
C PRO A 186 -17.35 12.75 -30.51
N THR A 187 -17.46 11.49 -30.94
CA THR A 187 -18.30 10.48 -30.27
C THR A 187 -17.64 9.84 -29.05
N GLU A 188 -16.37 10.14 -28.80
CA GLU A 188 -15.64 9.67 -27.63
C GLU A 188 -15.92 10.55 -26.42
N THR A 189 -15.92 9.95 -25.22
CA THR A 189 -16.21 10.67 -23.97
C THR A 189 -14.99 10.74 -23.08
N MET A 190 -14.89 11.84 -22.31
CA MET A 190 -13.75 12.11 -21.43
C MET A 190 -13.49 10.95 -20.46
N GLY A 191 -14.57 10.38 -19.87
CA GLY A 191 -14.48 9.32 -18.87
C GLY A 191 -13.88 8.00 -19.37
N ILE A 192 -13.85 7.76 -20.69
CA ILE A 192 -13.17 6.58 -21.26
C ILE A 192 -11.65 6.69 -21.09
N TYR A 193 -11.12 7.90 -21.22
CA TYR A 193 -9.67 8.17 -21.29
C TYR A 193 -9.11 8.64 -19.97
N TYR A 194 -9.84 9.52 -19.27
CA TYR A 194 -9.41 10.08 -18.00
C TYR A 194 -10.58 10.42 -17.08
N VAL A 195 -10.51 9.90 -15.85
CA VAL A 195 -11.35 10.29 -14.72
C VAL A 195 -10.41 10.70 -13.57
N PRO A 196 -10.51 11.93 -13.05
CA PRO A 196 -9.64 12.40 -11.99
C PRO A 196 -9.86 11.64 -10.68
N ALA A 197 -8.87 11.69 -9.80
CA ALA A 197 -8.97 11.08 -8.48
C ALA A 197 -9.95 11.86 -7.59
N VAL A 198 -10.80 11.15 -6.85
CA VAL A 198 -11.77 11.73 -5.92
C VAL A 198 -11.28 11.49 -4.49
N ARG A 199 -11.15 12.57 -3.72
CA ARG A 199 -10.75 12.51 -2.30
C ARG A 199 -11.88 11.96 -1.43
N LYS A 200 -11.55 11.45 -0.24
CA LYS A 200 -12.50 10.82 0.69
C LYS A 200 -13.70 11.72 1.02
N ASN A 201 -13.45 13.01 1.23
CA ASN A 201 -14.45 14.03 1.55
C ASN A 201 -15.38 14.39 0.38
N ALA A 202 -14.95 14.17 -0.86
CA ALA A 202 -15.70 14.46 -2.06
C ALA A 202 -16.39 13.22 -2.65
N SER A 203 -16.26 12.06 -2.00
CA SER A 203 -16.81 10.79 -2.47
C SER A 203 -18.15 10.50 -1.82
N LEU A 204 -19.18 10.24 -2.62
CA LEU A 204 -20.52 9.81 -2.18
C LEU A 204 -20.48 8.53 -1.32
N THR A 205 -19.44 7.71 -1.49
CA THR A 205 -19.27 6.42 -0.78
C THR A 205 -18.34 6.51 0.42
N GLY A 206 -17.85 7.71 0.77
CA GLY A 206 -16.92 7.93 1.88
C GLY A 206 -15.53 7.29 1.70
N LYS A 207 -15.20 6.85 0.47
CA LYS A 207 -13.93 6.20 0.12
C LYS A 207 -13.20 6.97 -0.99
N PRO A 208 -11.87 7.17 -0.90
CA PRO A 208 -11.11 7.80 -1.96
C PRO A 208 -11.10 6.91 -3.21
N THR A 209 -11.32 7.50 -4.38
CA THR A 209 -11.27 6.80 -5.66
C THR A 209 -10.04 7.26 -6.43
N PRO A 210 -9.12 6.36 -6.83
CA PRO A 210 -7.94 6.74 -7.61
C PRO A 210 -8.35 7.18 -9.02
N ALA A 211 -7.47 7.93 -9.69
CA ALA A 211 -7.68 8.28 -11.10
C ALA A 211 -7.78 7.01 -11.96
N ARG A 212 -8.70 7.04 -12.93
CA ARG A 212 -9.04 5.92 -13.83
C ARG A 212 -9.06 6.36 -15.29
N GLY A 213 -9.13 5.40 -16.19
CA GLY A 213 -9.26 5.63 -17.63
C GLY A 213 -8.10 5.04 -18.41
N LYS A 214 -8.30 4.83 -19.71
CA LYS A 214 -7.32 4.12 -20.56
C LYS A 214 -5.95 4.78 -20.56
N LEU A 215 -5.88 6.12 -20.55
CA LEU A 215 -4.59 6.84 -20.51
C LEU A 215 -3.86 6.57 -19.19
N VAL A 216 -4.58 6.63 -18.06
CA VAL A 216 -4.00 6.42 -16.72
C VAL A 216 -3.46 4.99 -16.59
N ASP A 217 -4.27 4.01 -16.97
CA ASP A 217 -3.92 2.60 -16.83
C ASP A 217 -2.73 2.24 -17.73
N LYS A 218 -2.71 2.77 -18.96
CA LYS A 218 -1.62 2.51 -19.90
C LYS A 218 -0.32 3.20 -19.49
N VAL A 219 -0.36 4.43 -18.95
CA VAL A 219 0.82 5.10 -18.39
C VAL A 219 1.38 4.32 -17.21
N LYS A 220 0.53 3.86 -16.27
CA LYS A 220 0.97 3.03 -15.13
C LYS A 220 1.64 1.74 -15.59
N ASN A 221 1.01 1.01 -16.51
CA ASN A 221 1.55 -0.24 -17.03
C ASN A 221 2.86 -0.02 -17.79
N MET A 222 2.95 1.06 -18.57
CA MET A 222 4.16 1.42 -19.29
C MET A 222 5.30 1.76 -18.32
N VAL A 223 5.07 2.64 -17.35
CA VAL A 223 6.09 2.96 -16.31
C VAL A 223 6.51 1.71 -15.56
N PHE A 224 5.57 0.85 -15.15
CA PHE A 224 5.88 -0.41 -14.45
C PHE A 224 6.75 -1.35 -15.28
N ASN A 225 6.45 -1.52 -16.57
CA ASN A 225 7.17 -2.44 -17.44
C ASN A 225 8.59 -1.97 -17.80
N PHE A 226 8.87 -0.67 -17.70
CA PHE A 226 10.18 -0.09 -18.04
C PHE A 226 10.93 0.44 -16.79
N ASP A 227 10.43 0.13 -15.59
CA ASP A 227 10.98 0.59 -14.30
C ASP A 227 12.31 -0.08 -13.90
N GLU A 228 12.85 -1.00 -14.72
CA GLU A 228 14.23 -1.48 -14.57
C GLU A 228 15.26 -0.36 -14.80
N ALA A 229 14.90 0.71 -15.54
CA ALA A 229 15.80 1.80 -15.90
C ALA A 229 15.62 3.09 -15.06
N THR A 230 14.59 3.19 -14.21
CA THR A 230 14.34 4.36 -13.37
C THR A 230 14.77 4.12 -11.92
N PRO A 231 15.48 5.04 -11.25
CA PRO A 231 15.84 4.88 -9.84
C PRO A 231 14.55 4.82 -9.01
N LYS A 232 14.21 3.63 -8.51
CA LYS A 232 13.10 3.42 -7.57
C LYS A 232 13.23 4.47 -6.47
N ARG A 233 12.31 5.45 -6.42
CA ARG A 233 12.16 6.31 -5.23
C ARG A 233 12.05 5.33 -4.07
N ARG A 234 13.06 5.31 -3.19
CA ARG A 234 13.08 4.49 -1.97
C ARG A 234 11.73 4.69 -1.29
N LYS A 235 10.81 3.73 -1.47
CA LYS A 235 9.68 3.60 -0.55
C LYS A 235 10.34 3.58 0.82
N ARG A 236 9.94 4.47 1.72
CA ARG A 236 10.26 4.27 3.14
C ARG A 236 9.88 2.83 3.43
N LYS A 237 10.89 2.04 3.75
CA LYS A 237 10.82 0.59 3.89
C LYS A 237 9.83 0.32 5.03
N HIS A 238 8.56 0.13 4.71
CA HIS A 238 7.74 -0.78 5.49
C HIS A 238 8.21 -2.16 5.04
N VAL A 239 8.75 -2.91 5.99
CA VAL A 239 9.33 -4.23 5.75
C VAL A 239 8.20 -5.17 5.39
N ASP A 240 7.95 -5.28 4.09
CA ASP A 240 7.23 -6.40 3.48
C ASP A 240 7.97 -6.70 2.19
N THR A 241 8.85 -7.70 2.26
CA THR A 241 9.78 -8.06 1.19
C THR A 241 9.11 -9.08 0.29
N SER A 242 8.76 -8.68 -0.92
CA SER A 242 8.62 -9.58 -2.05
C SER A 242 9.39 -9.00 -3.23
N ASP A 243 10.56 -9.56 -3.53
CA ASP A 243 11.18 -9.53 -4.85
C ASP A 243 11.88 -10.90 -5.03
N ASN A 244 11.32 -11.73 -5.91
CA ASN A 244 12.03 -12.82 -6.59
C ASN A 244 12.99 -12.13 -7.57
N GLU A 245 14.30 -12.41 -7.63
CA GLU A 245 14.87 -13.65 -8.17
C GLU A 245 16.26 -13.97 -7.57
N ALA A 246 16.69 -13.26 -6.53
CA ALA A 246 17.83 -13.64 -5.67
C ALA A 246 17.39 -14.38 -4.37
N SER A 247 16.10 -14.69 -4.27
CA SER A 247 15.40 -14.97 -3.00
C SER A 247 15.36 -16.43 -2.57
N THR A 248 15.83 -17.37 -3.40
CA THR A 248 15.78 -18.80 -3.06
C THR A 248 16.73 -19.14 -1.90
N SER A 249 17.89 -18.48 -1.79
CA SER A 249 18.81 -18.71 -0.66
C SER A 249 18.29 -18.10 0.64
N ASN A 250 17.81 -16.85 0.59
CA ASN A 250 17.33 -16.14 1.78
C ASN A 250 16.02 -16.71 2.33
N ALA A 251 15.05 -17.07 1.48
CA ALA A 251 13.78 -17.66 1.93
C ALA A 251 13.98 -19.05 2.54
N ALA A 252 14.83 -19.88 1.93
CA ALA A 252 15.21 -21.18 2.51
C ALA A 252 15.93 -21.01 3.85
N GLN A 253 16.82 -20.02 3.96
CA GLN A 253 17.56 -19.74 5.19
C GLN A 253 16.66 -19.18 6.31
N LEU A 254 15.69 -18.33 5.97
CA LEU A 254 14.64 -17.86 6.89
C LEU A 254 13.71 -18.99 7.36
N SER A 255 13.32 -19.89 6.45
CA SER A 255 12.52 -21.08 6.78
C SER A 255 13.30 -22.04 7.68
N LEU A 256 14.58 -22.27 7.40
CA LEU A 256 15.48 -23.07 8.25
C LEU A 256 15.65 -22.46 9.64
N LYS A 257 15.90 -21.15 9.72
CA LYS A 257 16.02 -20.44 11.00
C LYS A 257 14.72 -20.50 11.80
N PHE A 258 13.58 -20.34 11.14
CA PHE A 258 12.28 -20.47 11.80
C PHE A 258 12.03 -21.90 12.31
N LYS A 259 12.33 -22.92 11.52
CA LYS A 259 12.23 -24.33 11.97
C LYS A 259 13.17 -24.61 13.16
N GLN A 260 14.34 -23.97 13.21
CA GLN A 260 15.24 -24.04 14.37
C GLN A 260 14.64 -23.32 15.60
N GLU A 261 14.08 -22.12 15.45
CA GLU A 261 13.39 -21.40 16.53
C GLU A 261 12.22 -22.21 17.10
N LEU A 262 11.42 -22.83 16.23
CA LEU A 262 10.33 -23.74 16.60
C LEU A 262 10.88 -24.96 17.36
N SER A 263 11.96 -25.55 16.84
CA SER A 263 12.63 -26.71 17.43
C SER A 263 13.29 -26.42 18.79
N ASN A 264 13.57 -25.17 19.12
CA ASN A 264 14.17 -24.81 20.41
C ASN A 264 13.10 -24.67 21.52
N ASN A 265 11.81 -24.66 21.17
CA ASN A 265 10.74 -24.56 22.16
C ASN A 265 10.40 -25.93 22.75
N GLU A 266 10.54 -26.07 24.07
CA GLU A 266 10.33 -27.34 24.78
C GLU A 266 8.88 -27.85 24.69
N ASP A 267 7.89 -26.95 24.77
CA ASP A 267 6.47 -27.32 24.69
C ASP A 267 6.09 -27.79 23.29
N TRP A 268 6.61 -27.15 22.25
CA TRP A 268 6.44 -27.59 20.88
C TRP A 268 7.10 -28.96 20.65
N GLN A 269 8.34 -29.14 21.12
CA GLN A 269 9.05 -30.42 20.99
C GLN A 269 8.32 -31.56 21.68
N TRP A 270 7.74 -31.29 22.85
CA TRP A 270 6.93 -32.26 23.55
C TRP A 270 5.70 -32.64 22.72
N MET A 271 4.94 -31.67 22.21
CA MET A 271 3.72 -31.93 21.44
C MET A 271 3.98 -32.58 20.08
N LYS A 272 5.20 -32.44 19.53
CA LYS A 272 5.60 -33.13 18.30
C LYS A 272 5.70 -34.64 18.49
N HIS A 273 6.11 -35.09 19.67
CA HIS A 273 6.38 -36.50 19.96
C HIS A 273 5.31 -37.15 20.87
N ASN A 274 4.47 -36.34 21.53
CA ASN A 274 3.50 -36.79 22.50
C ASN A 274 2.13 -36.15 22.23
N ASN A 275 1.08 -36.95 22.28
CA ASN A 275 -0.32 -36.52 22.18
C ASN A 275 -1.14 -36.88 23.43
N GLU A 276 -0.49 -37.45 24.45
CA GLU A 276 -1.07 -37.81 25.74
C GLU A 276 -0.06 -37.52 26.87
N PRO A 277 -0.53 -37.18 28.08
CA PRO A 277 -1.93 -37.03 28.48
C PRO A 277 -2.58 -35.74 27.93
N TRP A 278 -3.86 -35.80 27.57
CA TRP A 278 -4.57 -34.65 26.96
C TRP A 278 -4.56 -33.37 27.81
N THR A 279 -4.55 -33.49 29.14
CA THR A 279 -4.42 -32.33 30.03
C THR A 279 -3.11 -31.57 29.82
N GLU A 280 -2.03 -32.30 29.55
CA GLU A 280 -0.72 -31.72 29.26
C GLU A 280 -0.70 -31.08 27.87
N VAL A 281 -1.38 -31.70 26.90
CA VAL A 281 -1.58 -31.12 25.55
C VAL A 281 -2.24 -29.76 25.67
N LEU A 282 -3.32 -29.61 26.45
CA LEU A 282 -4.02 -28.33 26.61
C LEU A 282 -3.14 -27.22 27.22
N ILE A 283 -2.33 -27.56 28.22
CA ILE A 283 -1.40 -26.64 28.88
C ILE A 283 -0.32 -26.18 27.90
N ARG A 284 0.35 -27.13 27.25
CA ARG A 284 1.43 -26.84 26.30
C ARG A 284 0.91 -26.16 25.04
N TRP A 285 -0.31 -26.49 24.62
CA TRP A 285 -1.02 -25.77 23.58
C TRP A 285 -1.21 -24.31 23.98
N ASP A 286 -1.67 -24.01 25.20
CA ASP A 286 -1.82 -22.62 25.64
C ASP A 286 -0.50 -21.84 25.65
N ASN A 287 0.56 -22.46 26.17
CA ASN A 287 1.89 -21.88 26.26
C ASN A 287 2.47 -21.54 24.88
N THR A 288 2.17 -22.38 23.89
CA THR A 288 2.65 -22.23 22.52
C THR A 288 1.76 -21.36 21.64
N TYR A 289 0.72 -20.71 22.18
CA TYR A 289 -0.20 -19.86 21.41
C TYR A 289 0.51 -18.78 20.59
N ASN A 290 1.42 -18.01 21.20
CA ASN A 290 2.13 -16.94 20.49
C ASN A 290 3.05 -17.53 19.39
N LEU A 291 3.71 -18.65 19.69
CA LEU A 291 4.56 -19.35 18.73
C LEU A 291 3.75 -19.87 17.53
N ARG A 292 2.56 -20.43 17.77
CA ARG A 292 1.61 -20.81 16.70
C ARG A 292 1.21 -19.63 15.86
N HIS A 293 0.87 -18.51 16.50
CA HIS A 293 0.44 -17.31 15.79
C HIS A 293 1.56 -16.76 14.88
N ASP A 294 2.80 -16.76 15.37
CA ASP A 294 3.97 -16.42 14.58
C ASP A 294 4.21 -17.42 13.43
N THR A 295 3.92 -18.69 13.66
CA THR A 295 4.02 -19.75 12.64
C THR A 295 3.06 -19.48 11.47
N LEU A 296 1.85 -18.96 11.74
CA LEU A 296 0.85 -18.69 10.73
C LEU A 296 1.34 -17.69 9.66
N ASN A 297 2.14 -16.70 10.07
CA ASN A 297 2.70 -15.70 9.16
C ASN A 297 3.97 -16.17 8.43
N LYS A 298 4.58 -17.27 8.88
CA LYS A 298 5.85 -17.80 8.38
C LYS A 298 5.69 -19.06 7.53
N CYS A 299 4.58 -19.79 7.68
CA CYS A 299 4.23 -20.93 6.83
C CYS A 299 3.77 -20.46 5.43
N SER A 300 4.18 -21.20 4.40
CA SER A 300 3.83 -20.89 3.01
C SER A 300 2.39 -21.27 2.68
N ASN A 301 1.85 -22.29 3.36
CA ASN A 301 0.51 -22.81 3.16
C ASN A 301 -0.01 -23.54 4.40
N VAL A 302 -1.30 -23.90 4.39
CA VAL A 302 -1.98 -24.58 5.49
C VAL A 302 -1.40 -25.97 5.75
N TYR A 303 -0.94 -26.67 4.72
CA TYR A 303 -0.35 -28.01 4.88
C TYR A 303 0.94 -27.97 5.72
N GLU A 304 1.84 -27.02 5.43
CA GLU A 304 3.06 -26.81 6.23
C GLU A 304 2.73 -26.46 7.69
N PHE A 305 1.66 -25.71 7.92
CA PHE A 305 1.19 -25.41 9.28
C PHE A 305 0.73 -26.68 10.01
N LEU A 306 -0.07 -27.54 9.35
CA LEU A 306 -0.54 -28.80 9.93
C LEU A 306 0.59 -29.80 10.17
N GLU A 307 1.64 -29.80 9.34
CA GLU A 307 2.86 -30.58 9.60
C GLU A 307 3.63 -30.08 10.83
N ASN A 308 3.66 -28.78 11.07
CA ASN A 308 4.31 -28.21 12.25
C ASN A 308 3.50 -28.46 13.53
N TRP A 309 2.18 -28.63 13.43
CA TRP A 309 1.27 -28.84 14.57
C TRP A 309 0.42 -30.10 14.34
N THR A 310 1.08 -31.25 14.26
CA THR A 310 0.46 -32.55 13.96
C THR A 310 -0.65 -32.95 14.93
N ILE A 311 -0.64 -32.42 16.16
CA ILE A 311 -1.72 -32.61 17.15
C ILE A 311 -3.09 -32.16 16.63
N LEU A 312 -3.13 -31.27 15.63
CA LEU A 312 -4.38 -30.87 14.96
C LEU A 312 -5.01 -31.97 14.08
N GLN A 313 -4.31 -33.09 13.89
CA GLN A 313 -4.85 -34.29 13.25
C GLN A 313 -5.56 -35.22 14.26
N ASP A 314 -5.45 -34.95 15.56
CA ASP A 314 -6.19 -35.69 16.59
C ASP A 314 -7.69 -35.38 16.49
N GLN A 315 -8.54 -36.36 16.78
CA GLN A 315 -9.99 -36.21 16.76
C GLN A 315 -10.52 -35.14 17.73
N ARG A 316 -9.76 -34.79 18.77
CA ARG A 316 -10.09 -33.75 19.78
C ARG A 316 -9.51 -32.38 19.44
N ALA A 317 -8.94 -32.21 18.26
CA ALA A 317 -8.29 -30.97 17.84
C ALA A 317 -9.25 -29.76 17.79
N ASP A 318 -10.55 -29.99 17.69
CA ASP A 318 -11.58 -28.95 17.79
C ASP A 318 -11.48 -28.18 19.12
N VAL A 319 -11.16 -28.85 20.22
CA VAL A 319 -10.96 -28.22 21.54
C VAL A 319 -9.80 -27.22 21.50
N LEU A 320 -8.71 -27.59 20.81
CA LEU A 320 -7.51 -26.75 20.66
C LEU A 320 -7.79 -25.52 19.80
N ILE A 321 -8.53 -25.68 18.71
CA ILE A 321 -8.97 -24.58 17.84
C ILE A 321 -9.90 -23.63 18.60
N ASN A 322 -10.84 -24.17 19.38
CA ASN A 322 -11.75 -23.39 20.21
C ASN A 322 -11.01 -22.60 21.30
N GLN A 323 -9.97 -23.18 21.89
CA GLN A 323 -9.12 -22.50 22.86
C GLN A 323 -8.38 -21.31 22.23
N ASP A 324 -7.79 -21.49 21.04
CA ASP A 324 -7.12 -20.40 20.31
C ASP A 324 -8.12 -19.31 19.91
N PHE A 325 -9.30 -19.69 19.43
CA PHE A 325 -10.36 -18.74 19.08
C PHE A 325 -10.82 -17.92 20.30
N LYS A 326 -11.00 -18.56 21.45
CA LYS A 326 -11.33 -17.91 22.72
C LYS A 326 -10.28 -16.89 23.14
N LYS A 327 -8.99 -17.23 22.99
CA LYS A 327 -7.87 -16.35 23.33
C LYS A 327 -7.77 -15.16 22.37
N ALA A 328 -7.99 -15.37 21.07
CA ALA A 328 -7.99 -14.32 20.06
C ALA A 328 -9.22 -13.40 20.14
N PHE A 329 -10.37 -13.94 20.53
CA PHE A 329 -11.65 -13.23 20.55
C PHE A 329 -12.45 -13.52 21.84
N PRO A 330 -12.01 -12.98 23.00
CA PRO A 330 -12.70 -13.21 24.27
C PRO A 330 -14.17 -12.80 24.22
N GLY A 331 -15.07 -13.66 24.72
CA GLY A 331 -16.51 -13.41 24.75
C GLY A 331 -17.22 -13.55 23.41
N LYS A 332 -16.55 -14.12 22.39
CA LYS A 332 -17.13 -14.34 21.06
C LYS A 332 -17.26 -15.82 20.68
N GLU A 333 -16.98 -16.73 21.61
CA GLU A 333 -16.87 -18.18 21.40
C GLU A 333 -18.14 -18.76 20.75
N ILE A 334 -19.30 -18.29 21.19
CA ILE A 334 -20.61 -18.75 20.70
C ILE A 334 -21.26 -17.79 19.69
N ASN A 335 -20.55 -16.74 19.24
CA ASN A 335 -21.14 -15.74 18.35
C ASN A 335 -21.58 -16.34 17.00
N LEU A 336 -20.85 -17.35 16.50
CA LEU A 336 -21.27 -18.03 15.27
C LEU A 336 -22.67 -18.59 15.46
N PHE A 337 -22.89 -19.41 16.49
CA PHE A 337 -24.17 -20.06 16.76
C PHE A 337 -25.27 -19.05 17.13
N THR A 338 -24.99 -18.12 18.04
CA THR A 338 -25.99 -17.16 18.54
C THR A 338 -26.40 -16.11 17.52
N LYS A 339 -25.50 -15.73 16.59
CA LYS A 339 -25.76 -14.68 15.59
C LYS A 339 -25.95 -15.21 14.18
N TRP A 340 -25.83 -16.52 13.96
CA TRP A 340 -25.96 -17.14 12.64
C TRP A 340 -27.26 -16.74 11.96
N LYS A 341 -28.40 -16.92 12.66
CA LYS A 341 -29.73 -16.62 12.14
C LYS A 341 -29.82 -15.17 11.66
N THR A 342 -29.45 -14.22 12.52
CA THR A 342 -29.49 -12.79 12.21
C THR A 342 -28.54 -12.44 11.06
N PHE A 343 -27.35 -13.02 11.05
CA PHE A 343 -26.38 -12.85 9.96
C PHE A 343 -26.95 -13.32 8.63
N PHE A 344 -27.49 -14.55 8.58
CA PHE A 344 -28.00 -15.14 7.36
C PHE A 344 -29.21 -14.38 6.83
N GLU A 345 -30.17 -14.04 7.70
CA GLU A 345 -31.33 -13.22 7.35
C GLU A 345 -30.92 -11.88 6.75
N THR A 346 -29.93 -11.21 7.35
CA THR A 346 -29.39 -9.94 6.83
C THR A 346 -28.77 -10.12 5.45
N VAL A 347 -27.96 -11.17 5.25
CA VAL A 347 -27.34 -11.46 3.95
C VAL A 347 -28.41 -11.76 2.90
N ASN A 348 -29.41 -12.58 3.24
CA ASN A 348 -30.51 -12.93 2.34
C ASN A 348 -31.39 -11.72 2.00
N GLN A 349 -31.62 -10.79 2.93
CA GLN A 349 -32.34 -9.54 2.63
C GLN A 349 -31.56 -8.63 1.66
N VAL A 350 -30.24 -8.54 1.82
CA VAL A 350 -29.41 -7.64 1.01
C VAL A 350 -29.06 -8.23 -0.37
N LYS A 351 -28.93 -9.55 -0.46
CA LYS A 351 -28.41 -10.26 -1.65
C LYS A 351 -29.37 -11.26 -2.27
N GLY A 352 -30.42 -11.65 -1.55
CA GLY A 352 -31.45 -12.53 -2.07
C GLY A 352 -32.16 -11.89 -3.25
N ARG A 353 -32.46 -12.71 -4.26
CA ARG A 353 -33.32 -12.31 -5.37
C ARG A 353 -34.66 -13.01 -5.19
N PRO A 354 -35.79 -12.31 -5.34
CA PRO A 354 -37.08 -12.97 -5.41
C PRO A 354 -37.08 -13.84 -6.67
N ASN A 355 -37.22 -15.16 -6.52
CA ASN A 355 -37.33 -16.19 -7.58
C ASN A 355 -36.07 -16.92 -8.08
N GLU A 356 -35.00 -17.04 -7.28
CA GLU A 356 -33.83 -17.90 -7.63
C GLU A 356 -33.54 -18.98 -6.56
N ASP A 357 -34.54 -19.32 -5.74
CA ASP A 357 -34.40 -20.23 -4.61
C ASP A 357 -34.43 -21.70 -5.07
N LEU A 358 -33.26 -22.30 -5.31
CA LEU A 358 -33.09 -23.74 -5.56
C LEU A 358 -33.18 -24.59 -4.27
N ILE A 359 -33.29 -23.96 -3.09
CA ILE A 359 -33.35 -24.65 -1.80
C ILE A 359 -34.52 -24.07 -1.01
N GLU A 360 -35.67 -24.72 -1.10
CA GLU A 360 -36.81 -24.45 -0.22
C GLU A 360 -36.45 -24.90 1.20
N LEU A 361 -36.43 -23.94 2.13
CA LEU A 361 -36.39 -24.24 3.57
C LEU A 361 -37.78 -24.77 3.93
N ALA A 362 -37.87 -26.07 4.23
CA ALA A 362 -39.15 -26.68 4.58
C ALA A 362 -39.43 -26.39 6.06
N ASN A 363 -40.69 -26.11 6.40
CA ASN A 363 -41.07 -25.75 7.76
C ASN A 363 -40.90 -26.90 8.79
N GLU A 364 -40.61 -28.12 8.33
CA GLU A 364 -40.45 -29.34 9.14
C GLU A 364 -38.99 -29.74 9.37
N ASP A 365 -38.03 -28.95 8.86
CA ASP A 365 -36.61 -29.22 9.03
C ASP A 365 -36.15 -28.99 10.48
N THR A 366 -35.22 -29.83 10.98
CA THR A 366 -34.52 -29.56 12.26
C THR A 366 -33.58 -28.35 12.12
N ASP A 367 -33.20 -27.73 13.24
CA ASP A 367 -32.27 -26.58 13.24
C ASP A 367 -30.95 -26.87 12.48
N ASP A 368 -30.44 -28.10 12.56
CA ASP A 368 -29.23 -28.51 11.84
C ASP A 368 -29.46 -28.60 10.32
N ILE A 369 -30.61 -29.12 9.89
CA ILE A 369 -30.98 -29.19 8.47
C ILE A 369 -31.18 -27.77 7.93
N ILE A 370 -31.82 -26.89 8.71
CA ILE A 370 -31.97 -25.47 8.38
C ILE A 370 -30.60 -24.82 8.23
N PHE A 371 -29.69 -25.02 9.19
CA PHE A 371 -28.32 -24.48 9.13
C PHE A 371 -27.59 -24.97 7.87
N LEU A 372 -27.65 -26.27 7.56
CA LEU A 372 -27.02 -26.84 6.38
C LEU A 372 -27.60 -26.24 5.08
N LYS A 373 -28.92 -26.15 4.96
CA LYS A 373 -29.58 -25.50 3.81
C LYS A 373 -29.16 -24.03 3.66
N GLN A 374 -29.04 -23.31 4.76
CA GLN A 374 -28.54 -21.94 4.77
C GLN A 374 -27.07 -21.87 4.32
N LEU A 375 -26.22 -22.79 4.79
CA LEU A 375 -24.83 -22.89 4.39
C LEU A 375 -24.70 -23.17 2.87
N LEU A 376 -25.54 -24.05 2.33
CA LEU A 376 -25.61 -24.35 0.88
C LEU A 376 -26.13 -23.18 0.04
N LYS A 377 -26.97 -22.31 0.63
CA LYS A 377 -27.46 -21.09 -0.04
C LYS A 377 -26.42 -19.96 -0.05
N LEU A 378 -25.49 -19.92 0.91
CA LEU A 378 -24.50 -18.85 1.02
C LEU A 378 -23.64 -18.64 -0.24
N PRO A 379 -23.11 -19.67 -0.92
CA PRO A 379 -22.36 -19.51 -2.17
C PRO A 379 -23.13 -18.84 -3.31
N HIS A 380 -24.46 -18.92 -3.30
CA HIS A 380 -25.32 -18.20 -4.26
C HIS A 380 -25.48 -16.72 -3.88
N LEU A 381 -25.63 -16.43 -2.59
CA LEU A 381 -25.77 -15.06 -2.06
C LEU A 381 -24.45 -14.29 -2.07
N ILE A 382 -23.35 -14.99 -1.80
CA ILE A 382 -21.98 -14.46 -1.73
C ILE A 382 -21.10 -15.35 -2.62
N PRO A 383 -21.07 -15.09 -3.93
CA PRO A 383 -20.26 -15.89 -4.85
C PRO A 383 -18.78 -15.87 -4.49
N PRO A 384 -18.07 -17.00 -4.65
CA PRO A 384 -16.64 -17.07 -4.37
C PRO A 384 -15.87 -16.05 -5.22
N LYS A 385 -14.99 -15.29 -4.58
CA LYS A 385 -14.12 -14.30 -5.22
C LYS A 385 -12.65 -14.73 -5.28
N GLY A 386 -12.30 -15.79 -4.57
CA GLY A 386 -10.95 -16.34 -4.55
C GLY A 386 -10.48 -16.73 -5.95
N ARG A 387 -9.22 -16.43 -6.25
CA ARG A 387 -8.53 -16.86 -7.46
C ARG A 387 -7.26 -17.57 -7.06
N MET A 388 -6.98 -18.70 -7.68
CA MET A 388 -5.71 -19.38 -7.57
C MET A 388 -4.96 -19.28 -8.90
N VAL A 389 -3.64 -19.22 -8.86
CA VAL A 389 -2.80 -19.32 -10.06
C VAL A 389 -2.42 -20.78 -10.22
N THR A 390 -2.79 -21.39 -11.33
CA THR A 390 -2.41 -22.76 -11.64
C THR A 390 -0.93 -22.82 -12.00
N LYS A 391 -0.35 -24.04 -12.00
CA LYS A 391 1.03 -24.27 -12.49
C LYS A 391 1.25 -23.79 -13.93
N SER A 392 0.17 -23.69 -14.72
CA SER A 392 0.18 -23.12 -16.08
C SER A 392 0.02 -21.59 -16.13
N HIS A 393 0.19 -20.90 -15.00
CA HIS A 393 -0.01 -19.46 -14.82
C HIS A 393 -1.40 -18.94 -15.23
N LYS A 394 -2.40 -19.83 -15.29
CA LYS A 394 -3.79 -19.43 -15.53
C LYS A 394 -4.45 -19.11 -14.20
N HIS A 395 -5.22 -18.03 -14.18
CA HIS A 395 -6.07 -17.73 -13.03
C HIS A 395 -7.30 -18.63 -13.07
N TRP A 396 -7.40 -19.54 -12.10
CA TRP A 396 -8.59 -20.34 -11.85
C TRP A 396 -9.46 -19.63 -10.80
N LYS A 397 -10.77 -19.63 -11.03
CA LYS A 397 -11.77 -19.10 -10.11
C LYS A 397 -12.77 -20.21 -9.84
N TYR A 398 -12.98 -20.52 -8.57
CA TYR A 398 -14.00 -21.47 -8.15
C TYR A 398 -15.40 -20.99 -8.57
N SER A 399 -16.16 -21.89 -9.15
CA SER A 399 -17.58 -21.73 -9.43
C SER A 399 -18.40 -21.94 -8.16
N THR A 400 -19.63 -21.43 -8.15
CA THR A 400 -20.57 -21.63 -7.03
C THR A 400 -20.86 -23.12 -6.82
N LEU A 401 -20.95 -23.90 -7.90
CA LEU A 401 -21.19 -25.34 -7.84
C LEU A 401 -20.04 -26.09 -7.17
N GLU A 402 -18.79 -25.78 -7.52
CA GLU A 402 -17.61 -26.41 -6.89
C GLU A 402 -17.55 -26.14 -5.38
N VAL A 403 -18.00 -24.96 -4.93
CA VAL A 403 -18.06 -24.64 -3.50
C VAL A 403 -19.15 -25.46 -2.81
N ILE A 404 -20.31 -25.63 -3.46
CA ILE A 404 -21.42 -26.44 -2.94
C ILE A 404 -21.00 -27.91 -2.85
N ASP A 405 -20.40 -28.44 -3.91
CA ASP A 405 -19.91 -29.83 -3.95
C ASP A 405 -18.85 -30.09 -2.88
N ALA A 406 -18.00 -29.10 -2.57
CA ALA A 406 -17.04 -29.21 -1.47
C ALA A 406 -17.74 -29.35 -0.11
N ILE A 407 -18.83 -28.61 0.14
CA ILE A 407 -19.63 -28.73 1.37
C ILE A 407 -20.24 -30.13 1.48
N TRP A 408 -20.81 -30.65 0.38
CA TRP A 408 -21.36 -32.02 0.34
C TRP A 408 -20.30 -33.10 0.55
N SER A 409 -19.10 -32.91 -0.02
CA SER A 409 -18.00 -33.85 0.11
C SER A 409 -17.55 -34.00 1.56
N TRP A 410 -17.60 -32.91 2.35
CA TRP A 410 -17.37 -32.96 3.79
C TRP A 410 -18.41 -33.78 4.53
N GLN A 411 -19.70 -33.62 4.19
CA GLN A 411 -20.77 -34.39 4.83
C GLN A 411 -20.60 -35.90 4.60
N ARG A 412 -20.29 -36.31 3.37
CA ARG A 412 -20.09 -37.74 3.05
C ARG A 412 -18.92 -38.37 3.81
N TYR A 413 -17.90 -37.58 4.13
CA TYR A 413 -16.73 -38.05 4.90
C TYR A 413 -17.05 -38.25 6.39
N LEU A 414 -18.08 -37.57 6.93
CA LEU A 414 -18.52 -37.72 8.32
C LEU A 414 -19.48 -38.91 8.51
N GLU A 415 -20.08 -39.40 7.42
CA GLU A 415 -21.00 -40.55 7.41
C GLU A 415 -20.28 -41.89 7.18
N THR A 416 -18.97 -41.88 6.89
CA THR A 416 -18.09 -43.05 6.76
C THR A 416 -17.09 -43.10 7.90
#